data_AF-F8QBL4-F1
#
_entry.id   AF-F8QBL4-F1
#
_cell.length_a   1.000
_cell.length_b   1.000
_cell.length_c   1.000
_cell.angle_alpha   90.00
_cell.angle_beta   90.00
_cell.angle_gamma   90.00
#
_symmetry.space_group_name_H-M   'P 1'
#
loop_
_entity.id
_entity.type
_entity.pdbx_description
1 polymer ?
#
loop_
_entity_poly.entity_id
_entity_poly.type
_entity_poly.pdbx_seq_one_letter_code
_entity_poly.pdbx_strand_id
1 'polypeptide(L)'
;MNSPLFPYMTSFHLSNGDIQLKYRYRLHPQNSDKIVFMASTHIPGEDHEVDVVVKFTDTYCIEAHALLAKDGLAPKLFYWGKPNEVAMYVVVIELVKGESATGVVGGLSATAISALAKAVQLLHGLFLESCEAPM
;
A
#
# COMPACT_ATOMS: atom_id res chain seq x y z
N MET A 1 0.22 -13.59 22.97
CA MET A 1 1.25 -12.79 23.67
C MET A 1 0.98 -11.33 23.35
N ASN A 2 0.57 -10.53 24.33
CA ASN A 2 0.39 -9.09 24.17
C ASN A 2 1.68 -8.41 24.60
N SER A 3 2.42 -7.81 23.65
CA SER A 3 3.58 -6.98 23.95
C SER A 3 3.12 -5.54 24.19
N PRO A 4 3.44 -4.89 25.32
CA PRO A 4 2.90 -3.59 25.72
C PRO A 4 3.69 -2.39 25.16
N LEU A 5 4.36 -2.53 24.02
CA LEU A 5 5.18 -1.46 23.43
C LEU A 5 4.59 -1.06 22.07
N PHE A 6 4.16 0.20 22.01
CA PHE A 6 3.44 0.93 20.93
C PHE A 6 1.92 0.67 20.84
N PRO A 7 1.07 1.72 20.84
CA PRO A 7 -0.33 1.56 20.45
C PRO A 7 -0.36 1.26 18.96
N TYR A 8 -0.44 -0.04 18.62
CA TYR A 8 -0.79 -0.44 17.26
C TYR A 8 -2.23 0.01 17.04
N MET A 9 -2.46 0.95 16.12
CA MET A 9 -3.81 1.36 15.71
C MET A 9 -4.64 0.11 15.37
N THR A 10 -5.58 -0.28 16.23
CA THR A 10 -6.37 -1.51 16.01
C THR A 10 -7.61 -1.29 15.18
N SER A 11 -7.94 -0.05 14.84
CA SER A 11 -9.08 0.27 14.00
C SER A 11 -8.94 1.63 13.31
N PHE A 12 -9.65 1.80 12.20
CA PHE A 12 -9.79 3.09 11.53
C PHE A 12 -11.23 3.30 11.07
N HIS A 13 -11.64 4.55 10.93
CA HIS A 13 -12.98 4.89 10.47
C HIS A 13 -13.03 5.04 8.95
N LEU A 14 -14.01 4.41 8.32
CA LEU A 14 -14.44 4.69 6.96
C LEU A 14 -15.85 5.28 6.98
N SER A 15 -16.29 5.88 5.88
CA SER A 15 -17.62 6.50 5.76
C SER A 15 -18.80 5.55 6.06
N ASN A 16 -18.55 4.24 6.03
CA ASN A 16 -19.50 3.16 6.27
C ASN A 16 -19.28 2.42 7.60
N GLY A 17 -18.38 2.90 8.47
CA GLY A 17 -18.20 2.39 9.83
C GLY A 17 -16.75 2.20 10.25
N ASP A 18 -16.57 1.73 11.48
CA ASP A 18 -15.26 1.42 12.05
C ASP A 18 -14.76 0.06 11.57
N ILE A 19 -13.53 0.04 11.08
CA ILE A 19 -12.85 -1.12 10.53
C ILE A 19 -11.82 -1.61 11.52
N GLN A 20 -11.97 -2.86 11.98
CA GLN A 20 -11.05 -3.48 12.94
C GLN A 20 -9.89 -4.19 12.24
N LEU A 21 -8.68 -3.99 12.74
CA LEU A 21 -7.45 -4.61 12.27
C LEU A 21 -7.03 -5.73 13.21
N LYS A 22 -6.86 -6.94 12.68
CA LYS A 22 -6.26 -8.07 13.39
C LYS A 22 -4.84 -8.28 12.91
N TYR A 23 -3.87 -7.75 13.66
CA TYR A 23 -2.46 -7.92 13.35
C TYR A 23 -2.02 -9.38 13.42
N ARG A 24 -1.25 -9.83 12.42
CA ARG A 24 -0.72 -11.20 12.35
C ARG A 24 0.77 -11.24 12.65
N TYR A 25 1.59 -10.60 11.81
CA TYR A 25 3.05 -10.56 12.00
C TYR A 25 3.68 -9.36 11.28
N ARG A 26 4.90 -9.01 11.69
CA ARG A 26 5.74 -7.99 11.05
C ARG A 26 6.34 -8.55 9.76
N LEU A 27 6.25 -7.82 8.65
CA LEU A 27 6.78 -8.27 7.35
C LEU A 27 8.31 -8.20 7.28
N HIS A 28 8.92 -7.26 8.01
CA HIS A 28 10.37 -7.11 8.12
C HIS A 28 10.82 -7.13 9.59
N PRO A 29 10.77 -8.29 10.27
CA PRO A 29 11.03 -8.37 11.70
C PRO A 29 12.47 -7.97 12.09
N GLN A 30 13.41 -8.12 11.16
CA GLN A 30 14.83 -7.81 11.38
C GLN A 30 15.21 -6.35 11.10
N ASN A 31 14.30 -5.54 10.53
CA ASN A 31 14.57 -4.14 10.20
C ASN A 31 13.70 -3.25 11.10
N SER A 32 14.31 -2.67 12.14
CA SER A 32 13.64 -1.80 13.12
C SER A 32 12.97 -0.58 12.48
N ASP A 33 13.57 -0.04 11.43
CA ASP A 33 13.15 1.21 10.78
C ASP A 33 11.94 0.97 9.85
N LYS A 34 11.72 -0.28 9.44
CA LYS A 34 10.55 -0.69 8.64
C LYS A 34 9.46 -1.25 9.54
N ILE A 35 8.60 -0.38 10.03
CA ILE A 35 7.45 -0.74 10.85
C ILE A 35 6.28 -1.07 9.91
N VAL A 36 6.27 -2.30 9.41
CA VAL A 36 5.28 -2.80 8.44
C VAL A 36 4.74 -4.15 8.90
N PHE A 37 3.41 -4.25 8.97
CA PHE A 37 2.72 -5.44 9.45
C PHE A 37 1.75 -5.98 8.42
N MET A 38 1.55 -7.29 8.42
CA MET A 38 0.38 -7.91 7.85
C MET A 38 -0.73 -7.96 8.90
N ALA A 39 -1.92 -7.56 8.52
CA ALA A 39 -3.13 -7.66 9.32
C ALA A 39 -4.27 -8.23 8.47
N SER A 40 -5.34 -8.67 9.12
CA SER A 40 -6.59 -9.03 8.45
C SER A 40 -7.73 -8.12 8.93
N THR A 41 -8.69 -7.86 8.06
CA THR A 41 -9.80 -6.95 8.34
C THR A 41 -11.03 -7.29 7.50
N HIS A 42 -12.18 -6.73 7.84
CA HIS A 42 -13.40 -6.87 7.06
C HIS A 42 -13.74 -5.52 6.42
N ILE A 43 -13.57 -5.41 5.11
CA ILE A 43 -13.92 -4.19 4.37
C ILE A 43 -15.40 -4.25 3.99
N PRO A 44 -16.21 -3.21 4.24
CA PRO A 44 -17.62 -3.26 3.90
C PRO A 44 -17.81 -3.36 2.38
N GLY A 45 -18.67 -4.28 1.96
CA GLY A 45 -18.85 -4.63 0.55
C GLY A 45 -18.01 -5.82 0.09
N GLU A 46 -17.12 -6.35 0.93
CA GLU A 46 -16.43 -7.62 0.70
C GLU A 46 -17.02 -8.69 1.64
N ASP A 47 -17.37 -9.87 1.10
CA ASP A 47 -18.03 -10.95 1.85
C ASP A 47 -17.06 -11.75 2.74
N HIS A 48 -15.76 -11.45 2.66
CA HIS A 48 -14.71 -12.21 3.34
C HIS A 48 -13.69 -11.29 4.01
N GLU A 49 -12.97 -11.87 4.98
CA GLU A 49 -11.84 -11.19 5.62
C GLU A 49 -10.71 -11.01 4.60
N VAL A 50 -10.17 -9.80 4.54
CA VAL A 50 -9.15 -9.36 3.59
C VAL A 50 -7.83 -9.21 4.32
N ASP A 51 -6.75 -9.69 3.71
CA ASP A 51 -5.40 -9.42 4.19
C ASP A 51 -4.92 -8.05 3.70
N VAL A 52 -4.41 -7.25 4.62
CA VAL A 52 -3.92 -5.89 4.38
C VAL A 52 -2.52 -5.70 4.94
N VAL A 53 -1.84 -4.69 4.42
CA VAL A 53 -0.56 -4.20 4.95
C VAL A 53 -0.82 -2.91 5.72
N VAL A 54 -0.32 -2.86 6.95
CA VAL A 54 -0.33 -1.66 7.79
C VAL A 54 1.10 -1.14 7.91
N LYS A 55 1.36 0.05 7.36
CA LYS A 55 2.66 0.71 7.39
C LYS A 55 2.61 1.90 8.34
N PHE A 56 3.62 2.01 9.20
CA PHE A 56 3.90 3.18 10.01
C PHE A 56 5.13 3.90 9.44
N THR A 57 5.02 5.20 9.17
CA THR A 57 6.07 5.94 8.46
C THR A 57 6.06 7.43 8.77
N ASP A 58 7.22 8.08 8.77
CA ASP A 58 7.31 9.52 9.07
C ASP A 58 6.74 10.40 7.96
N THR A 59 6.80 9.94 6.71
CA THR A 59 6.31 10.65 5.54
C THR A 59 5.60 9.71 4.58
N TYR A 60 4.54 10.21 3.95
CA TYR A 60 3.80 9.47 2.95
C TYR A 60 3.18 10.43 1.93
N CYS A 61 3.48 10.25 0.64
CA CYS A 61 2.93 11.06 -0.44
C CYS A 61 1.64 10.41 -0.94
N ILE A 62 0.51 10.87 -0.41
CA ILE A 62 -0.81 10.32 -0.73
C ILE A 62 -1.20 10.62 -2.18
N GLU A 63 -0.83 11.79 -2.69
CA GLU A 63 -1.15 12.24 -4.04
C GLU A 63 -0.49 11.33 -5.09
N ALA A 64 0.79 11.00 -4.90
CA ALA A 64 1.52 10.09 -5.77
C ALA A 64 0.96 8.66 -5.72
N HIS A 65 0.62 8.17 -4.51
CA HIS A 65 0.00 6.85 -4.38
C HIS A 65 -1.37 6.80 -5.07
N ALA A 66 -2.22 7.81 -4.84
CA ALA A 66 -3.55 7.89 -5.43
C ALA A 66 -3.49 8.01 -6.95
N LEU A 67 -2.52 8.77 -7.50
CA LEU A 67 -2.29 8.84 -8.94
C LEU A 67 -2.02 7.46 -9.53
N LEU A 68 -1.08 6.71 -8.96
CA LEU A 68 -0.72 5.38 -9.47
C LEU A 68 -1.82 4.33 -9.23
N ALA A 69 -2.53 4.40 -8.11
CA ALA A 69 -3.58 3.45 -7.77
C ALA A 69 -4.75 3.51 -8.76
N LYS A 70 -5.08 4.71 -9.29
CA LYS A 70 -6.11 4.88 -10.34
C LYS A 70 -5.82 4.07 -11.61
N ASP A 71 -4.54 3.90 -11.94
CA ASP A 71 -4.07 3.14 -13.09
C ASP A 71 -3.72 1.67 -12.78
N GLY A 72 -4.00 1.20 -11.55
CA GLY A 72 -3.62 -0.15 -11.11
C GLY A 72 -2.11 -0.34 -10.93
N LEU A 73 -1.35 0.75 -10.79
CA LEU A 73 0.12 0.76 -10.65
C LEU A 73 0.59 0.92 -9.20
N ALA A 74 -0.34 1.10 -8.26
CA ALA A 74 -0.10 1.03 -6.83
C ALA A 74 -1.21 0.20 -6.15
N PRO A 75 -0.92 -0.43 -5.00
CA PRO A 75 -1.93 -1.21 -4.27
C PRO A 75 -3.14 -0.36 -3.89
N LYS A 76 -4.32 -0.97 -3.79
CA LYS A 76 -5.52 -0.27 -3.30
C LYS A 76 -5.25 0.33 -1.92
N LEU A 77 -5.60 1.60 -1.74
CA LEU A 77 -5.49 2.30 -0.47
C LEU A 77 -6.81 2.20 0.29
N PHE A 78 -6.78 1.64 1.50
CA PHE A 78 -7.94 1.56 2.38
C PHE A 78 -7.98 2.72 3.38
N TYR A 79 -6.84 3.13 3.92
CA TYR A 79 -6.76 4.22 4.89
C TYR A 79 -5.40 4.90 4.84
N TRP A 80 -5.40 6.20 5.10
CA TRP A 80 -4.21 6.96 5.43
C TRP A 80 -4.57 8.00 6.49
N GLY A 81 -3.63 8.27 7.41
CA GLY A 81 -3.82 9.30 8.41
C GLY A 81 -2.64 9.39 9.36
N LYS A 82 -2.65 10.39 10.24
CA LYS A 82 -1.69 10.52 11.34
C LYS A 82 -2.48 10.58 12.65
N PRO A 83 -2.87 9.42 13.22
CA PRO A 83 -3.59 9.36 14.49
C PRO A 83 -2.79 10.06 15.59
N ASN A 84 -3.45 10.77 16.52
CA ASN A 84 -2.74 11.51 17.57
C ASN A 84 -1.96 10.58 18.51
N GLU A 85 -2.42 9.35 18.65
CA GLU A 85 -1.83 8.30 19.48
C GLU A 85 -0.56 7.71 18.85
N VAL A 86 -0.33 7.98 17.56
CA VAL A 86 0.77 7.43 16.77
C VAL A 86 1.56 8.59 16.16
N ALA A 87 2.80 8.80 16.59
CA ALA A 87 3.65 9.90 16.09
C ALA A 87 4.05 9.79 14.60
N MET A 88 3.48 8.83 13.86
CA MET A 88 3.78 8.48 12.47
C MET A 88 2.50 8.47 11.63
N TYR A 89 2.63 8.62 10.31
CA TYR A 89 1.54 8.25 9.41
C TYR A 89 1.28 6.75 9.49
N VAL A 90 0.00 6.41 9.54
CA VAL A 90 -0.50 5.04 9.40
C VAL A 90 -1.15 4.93 8.03
N VAL A 91 -0.73 3.93 7.26
CA VAL A 91 -1.24 3.65 5.93
C VAL A 91 -1.69 2.20 5.89
N VAL A 92 -2.94 1.97 5.51
CA VAL A 92 -3.51 0.63 5.29
C VAL A 92 -3.74 0.45 3.80
N ILE A 93 -3.05 -0.53 3.22
CA ILE A 93 -3.12 -0.86 1.79
C ILE A 93 -3.38 -2.34 1.57
N GLU A 94 -3.78 -2.69 0.36
CA GLU A 94 -3.87 -4.07 -0.12
C GLU A 94 -2.54 -4.82 0.06
N LEU A 95 -2.64 -6.10 0.46
CA LEU A 95 -1.53 -7.02 0.41
C LEU A 95 -1.32 -7.53 -1.01
N VAL A 96 -0.27 -7.05 -1.67
CA VAL A 96 0.16 -7.60 -2.96
C VAL A 96 1.02 -8.85 -2.72
N LYS A 97 0.57 -9.99 -3.22
CA LYS A 97 1.34 -11.24 -3.21
C LYS A 97 2.27 -11.28 -4.43
N GLY A 98 3.55 -11.50 -4.19
CA GLY A 98 4.55 -11.60 -5.25
C GLY A 98 5.97 -11.45 -4.72
N GLU A 99 6.92 -11.39 -5.65
CA GLU A 99 8.34 -11.20 -5.34
C GLU A 99 8.76 -9.75 -5.57
N SER A 100 9.68 -9.26 -4.76
CA SER A 100 10.39 -8.01 -5.06
C SER A 100 11.19 -8.18 -6.35
N ALA A 101 11.32 -7.11 -7.13
CA ALA A 101 12.15 -7.09 -8.34
C ALA A 101 13.59 -7.60 -8.10
N THR A 102 14.13 -7.36 -6.89
CA THR A 102 15.47 -7.82 -6.48
C THR A 102 15.56 -9.34 -6.25
N GLY A 103 14.44 -10.02 -6.09
CA GLY A 103 14.37 -11.47 -5.89
C GLY A 103 14.11 -12.25 -7.18
N VAL A 104 13.74 -11.59 -8.28
CA VAL A 104 13.39 -12.25 -9.53
C VAL A 104 14.66 -12.70 -10.26
N VAL A 105 14.83 -14.03 -10.37
CA VAL A 105 15.91 -14.63 -11.15
C VAL A 105 15.50 -14.66 -12.63
N GLY A 106 16.37 -14.15 -13.51
CA GLY A 106 16.10 -14.10 -14.96
C GLY A 106 15.53 -12.77 -15.46
N GLY A 107 15.38 -11.77 -14.59
CA GLY A 107 14.95 -10.42 -14.94
C GLY A 107 13.44 -10.21 -14.92
N LEU A 108 13.03 -8.94 -15.04
CA LEU A 108 11.62 -8.54 -15.04
C LEU A 108 10.95 -8.90 -16.38
N SER A 109 9.68 -9.28 -16.32
CA SER A 109 8.88 -9.50 -17.53
C SER A 109 8.67 -8.19 -18.30
N ALA A 110 8.44 -8.28 -19.62
CA ALA A 110 8.12 -7.12 -20.44
C ALA A 110 6.90 -6.33 -19.90
N THR A 111 5.90 -7.03 -19.36
CA THR A 111 4.74 -6.42 -18.71
C THR A 111 5.13 -5.62 -17.46
N ALA A 112 5.98 -6.17 -16.59
CA ALA A 112 6.45 -5.47 -15.39
C ALA A 112 7.30 -4.24 -15.75
N ILE A 113 8.14 -4.35 -16.78
CA ILE A 113 8.94 -3.22 -17.29
C ILE A 113 8.03 -2.12 -17.84
N SER A 114 7.03 -2.47 -18.66
CA SER A 114 6.06 -1.52 -19.22
C SER A 114 5.25 -0.82 -18.13
N ALA A 115 4.76 -1.58 -17.14
CA ALA A 115 4.04 -1.02 -16.00
C ALA A 115 4.91 -0.04 -15.18
N LEU A 116 6.18 -0.40 -14.93
CA LEU A 116 7.13 0.48 -14.23
C LEU A 116 7.40 1.76 -15.03
N ALA A 117 7.60 1.65 -16.34
CA ALA A 117 7.81 2.81 -17.21
C ALA A 117 6.61 3.76 -17.18
N LYS A 118 5.39 3.22 -17.29
CA LYS A 118 4.15 4.01 -17.18
C LYS A 118 4.04 4.70 -15.83
N ALA A 119 4.36 4.01 -14.73
CA ALA A 119 4.31 4.60 -13.38
C ALA A 119 5.28 5.79 -13.25
N VAL A 120 6.51 5.65 -13.73
CA VAL A 120 7.52 6.73 -13.69
C VAL A 120 7.08 7.92 -14.56
N GLN A 121 6.54 7.67 -15.74
CA GLN A 121 6.02 8.73 -16.62
C GLN A 121 4.90 9.53 -15.94
N LEU A 122 3.93 8.84 -15.33
CA LEU A 122 2.85 9.49 -14.59
C LEU A 122 3.38 10.34 -13.42
N LEU A 123 4.32 9.80 -12.64
CA LEU A 123 4.92 10.52 -11.52
C LEU A 123 5.73 11.76 -11.95
N HIS A 124 6.33 11.73 -13.15
CA HIS A 124 7.02 12.89 -13.73
C HIS A 124 6.09 13.86 -14.47
N GLY A 125 4.78 13.58 -14.57
CA GLY A 125 3.83 14.38 -15.34
C GLY A 125 4.03 14.30 -16.86
N LEU A 126 4.76 13.28 -17.33
CA LEU A 126 4.97 13.03 -18.76
C LEU A 126 3.78 12.21 -19.28
N PHE A 127 2.75 12.89 -19.76
CA PHE A 127 1.68 12.23 -20.51
C PHE A 127 2.23 11.80 -21.88
N LEU A 128 2.17 10.50 -22.19
CA LEU A 128 2.17 10.07 -23.58
C LEU A 128 0.82 10.49 -24.15
N GLU A 129 0.76 11.69 -24.74
CA GLU A 129 -0.27 11.94 -25.74
C GLU A 129 -0.09 10.86 -26.81
N SER A 130 -1.07 9.98 -26.93
CA SER A 130 -1.13 9.03 -28.02
C SER A 130 -0.99 9.80 -29.32
N CYS A 131 0.11 9.55 -30.04
CA CYS A 131 0.24 9.96 -31.43
C CYS A 131 -0.88 9.28 -32.21
N GLU A 132 -2.02 9.96 -32.37
CA GLU A 132 -2.92 9.66 -33.48
C GLU A 132 -2.13 9.93 -34.76
N ALA A 133 -1.85 8.86 -35.50
CA ALA A 133 -1.30 8.99 -36.84
C ALA A 133 -2.34 9.72 -37.71
N PRO A 134 -1.98 10.80 -38.43
CA PRO A 134 -2.90 11.40 -39.37
C PRO A 134 -3.10 10.43 -40.55
N MET A 135 -4.37 10.26 -40.95
CA MET A 135 -4.78 9.58 -42.18
C MET A 135 -4.12 10.18 -43.42
#